data_AF-A0A2M7UC46-F1
#
_entry.id   AF-A0A2M7UC46-F1
#
_cell.length_a   1.000
_cell.length_b   1.000
_cell.length_c   1.000
_cell.angle_alpha   90.00
_cell.angle_beta   90.00
_cell.angle_gamma   90.00
#
_symmetry.space_group_name_H-M   'P 1'
#
loop_
_entity.id
_entity.type
_entity.pdbx_description
1 polymer ?
#
loop_
_entity_poly.entity_id
_entity_poly.type
_entity_poly.pdbx_seq_one_letter_code
_entity_poly.pdbx_strand_id
1 'polypeptide(L)' 'MTHGPSPKVLISADIEGVCGVVDWDETTLHEGDHEYFRKMMAQEVNAAVEGALAAGAKDIIVRDAHGSARNLLP' A
#
# COMPACT_ATOMS: atom_id res chain seq x y z
N MET A 1 -11.32 -28.77 14.48
CA MET A 1 -11.09 -28.39 13.08
C MET A 1 -9.67 -27.88 12.95
N THR A 2 -8.78 -28.59 12.25
CA THR A 2 -7.43 -28.09 11.96
C THR A 2 -7.56 -27.08 10.82
N HIS A 3 -7.38 -25.80 11.12
CA HIS A 3 -7.35 -24.76 10.09
C HIS A 3 -6.20 -25.07 9.13
N GLY A 4 -6.46 -25.02 7.82
CA GLY A 4 -5.42 -25.17 6.81
C GLY A 4 -4.29 -24.14 6.96
N PRO A 5 -3.19 -24.26 6.20
CA PRO A 5 -2.09 -23.32 6.28
C PRO A 5 -2.59 -21.88 6.02
N SER A 6 -2.19 -20.93 6.87
CA SER A 6 -2.55 -19.52 6.70
C SER A 6 -1.86 -18.93 5.47
N PRO A 7 -2.56 -18.15 4.63
CA PRO A 7 -1.94 -17.48 3.49
C PRO A 7 -0.77 -16.59 3.92
N LYS A 8 0.27 -16.58 3.07
CA LYS A 8 1.31 -15.57 3.09
C LYS A 8 1.01 -14.56 2.00
N VAL A 9 1.04 -13.27 2.32
CA VAL A 9 0.62 -12.20 1.41
C VAL A 9 1.75 -11.20 1.24
N LEU A 10 2.08 -10.88 -0.02
CA LEU A 10 2.93 -9.75 -0.37
C LEU A 10 2.03 -8.68 -0.99
N ILE A 11 2.06 -7.48 -0.41
CA ILE A 11 1.41 -6.27 -0.94
C ILE A 11 2.52 -5.38 -1.49
N SER A 12 2.55 -5.22 -2.82
CA SER A 12 3.43 -4.29 -3.52
C SER A 12 2.60 -3.09 -3.95
N ALA A 13 2.87 -1.92 -3.40
CA ALA A 13 2.04 -0.73 -3.57
C ALA A 13 2.74 0.36 -4.38
N ASP A 14 2.06 0.90 -5.38
CA ASP A 14 2.56 1.95 -6.28
C ASP A 14 1.64 3.16 -6.22
N ILE A 15 2.16 4.39 -6.18
CA ILE A 15 1.34 5.57 -5.87
C ILE A 15 0.51 6.03 -7.08
N GLU A 16 0.95 5.75 -8.30
CA GLU A 16 0.26 6.06 -9.56
C GLU A 16 -1.14 5.44 -9.62
N GLY A 17 -1.36 4.33 -8.91
CA GLY A 17 -2.63 3.62 -8.88
C GLY A 17 -3.57 4.04 -7.75
N VAL A 18 -3.15 4.94 -6.85
CA VAL A 18 -3.94 5.38 -5.69
C VAL A 18 -5.15 6.17 -6.18
N CYS A 19 -6.29 5.98 -5.52
CA CYS A 19 -7.53 6.61 -5.92
C CYS A 19 -7.42 8.14 -5.92
N GLY A 20 -7.74 8.75 -7.05
CA GLY A 20 -7.72 10.20 -7.23
C GLY A 20 -6.41 10.77 -7.78
N VAL A 21 -5.34 9.98 -7.88
CA VAL A 21 -4.14 10.37 -8.62
C VAL A 21 -4.47 10.46 -10.11
N VAL A 22 -4.14 11.59 -10.72
CA VAL A 22 -4.39 11.88 -12.14
C VAL A 22 -3.21 12.55 -12.84
N ASP A 23 -2.20 13.00 -12.09
CA ASP A 23 -0.99 13.65 -12.62
C ASP A 23 0.30 13.05 -12.03
N TRP A 24 1.43 13.19 -12.73
CA TRP A 24 2.73 12.66 -12.31
C TRP A 24 3.38 13.49 -11.19
N ASP A 25 3.09 14.79 -11.12
CA ASP A 25 3.63 15.63 -10.05
C ASP A 25 3.03 15.20 -8.69
N GLU A 26 1.83 14.62 -8.68
CA GLU A 26 1.18 14.03 -7.51
C GLU A 26 1.86 12.74 -7.02
N THR A 27 2.65 12.08 -7.88
CA THR A 27 3.39 10.86 -7.54
C THR A 27 4.85 11.15 -7.21
N THR A 28 5.37 12.32 -7.57
CA THR A 28 6.79 12.62 -7.45
C THR A 28 7.13 13.18 -6.07
N LEU A 29 8.13 12.55 -5.42
CA LEU A 29 8.52 12.91 -4.06
C LEU A 29 8.89 14.40 -3.95
N HIS A 30 8.22 15.11 -3.04
CA HIS A 30 8.37 16.54 -2.77
C HIS A 30 7.81 17.48 -3.86
N GLU A 31 7.01 16.98 -4.78
CA GLU A 31 6.32 17.76 -5.82
C GLU A 31 4.80 17.72 -5.64
N GLY A 32 4.11 18.64 -6.31
CA GLY A 32 2.65 18.71 -6.36
C GLY A 32 1.93 18.42 -5.04
N ASP A 33 0.97 17.51 -5.11
CA ASP A 33 0.19 17.00 -3.98
C ASP A 33 0.70 15.65 -3.44
N HIS A 34 1.97 15.31 -3.67
CA HIS A 34 2.58 14.04 -3.22
C HIS A 34 2.35 13.72 -1.75
N GLU A 35 2.45 14.71 -0.87
CA GLU A 35 2.24 14.54 0.58
C GLU A 35 0.78 14.20 0.94
N TYR A 36 -0.18 14.61 0.11
CA TYR A 36 -1.57 14.19 0.24
C TYR A 36 -1.74 12.75 -0.25
N PHE A 37 -1.26 12.45 -1.46
CA PHE A 37 -1.46 11.14 -2.08
C PHE A 37 -0.68 10.01 -1.41
N ARG A 38 0.48 10.28 -0.80
CA ARG A 38 1.19 9.27 0.01
C ARG A 38 0.41 8.87 1.27
N LYS A 39 -0.41 9.77 1.82
CA LYS A 39 -1.31 9.45 2.95
C LYS A 39 -2.47 8.58 2.48
N MET A 40 -3.02 8.89 1.31
CA MET A 40 -4.03 8.06 0.65
C MET A 40 -3.48 6.66 0.34
N MET A 41 -2.26 6.57 -0.21
CA MET A 41 -1.54 5.32 -0.45
C MET A 41 -1.44 4.48 0.83
N ALA A 42 -1.03 5.08 1.95
CA ALA A 42 -0.93 4.38 3.23
C ALA A 42 -2.30 3.88 3.72
N GLN A 43 -3.37 4.67 3.53
CA GLN A 43 -4.73 4.26 3.89
C GLN A 43 -5.23 3.08 3.04
N GLU A 44 -5.01 3.10 1.73
CA GLU A 44 -5.39 2.00 0.83
C GLU A 44 -4.59 0.72 1.12
N VAL A 45 -3.29 0.85 1.41
CA VAL A 45 -2.45 -0.27 1.85
C VAL A 45 -2.96 -0.84 3.17
N ASN A 46 -3.31 0.00 4.15
CA ASN A 46 -3.90 -0.47 5.41
C ASN A 46 -5.22 -1.22 5.17
N ALA A 47 -6.09 -0.72 4.29
CA ALA A 47 -7.33 -1.41 3.93
C ALA A 47 -7.05 -2.79 3.27
N ALA A 48 -6.03 -2.89 2.41
CA ALA A 48 -5.61 -4.16 1.83
C ALA A 48 -5.05 -5.13 2.88
N VAL A 49 -4.27 -4.63 3.85
CA VAL A 49 -3.77 -5.42 5.00
C VAL A 49 -4.95 -5.92 5.85
N GLU A 50 -5.91 -5.06 6.19
CA GLU A 50 -7.11 -5.43 6.95
C GLU A 50 -7.92 -6.52 6.22
N GLY A 51 -8.09 -6.40 4.90
CA GLY A 51 -8.74 -7.42 4.08
C GLY A 51 -7.98 -8.75 4.10
N ALA A 52 -6.66 -8.73 4.00
CA ALA A 52 -5.82 -9.93 4.09
C ALA A 52 -5.91 -10.60 5.47
N LEU A 53 -5.89 -9.81 6.55
CA LEU A 53 -6.06 -10.30 7.92
C LEU A 53 -7.45 -10.93 8.12
N ALA A 54 -8.51 -10.28 7.61
CA ALA A 54 -9.88 -10.81 7.65
C ALA A 54 -10.01 -12.13 6.87
N ALA A 55 -9.22 -12.31 5.80
CA ALA A 55 -9.13 -13.55 5.04
C ALA A 55 -8.25 -14.64 5.70
N GLY A 56 -7.68 -14.37 6.88
CA GLY A 56 -6.90 -15.34 7.66
C GLY A 56 -5.40 -15.37 7.37
N ALA A 57 -4.86 -14.36 6.66
CA ALA A 57 -3.42 -14.20 6.52
C ALA A 57 -2.77 -13.93 7.88
N LYS A 58 -1.57 -14.49 8.09
CA LYS A 58 -0.78 -14.32 9.33
C LYS A 58 0.63 -13.79 9.08
N ASP A 59 1.03 -13.73 7.82
CA ASP A 59 2.34 -13.32 7.35
C ASP A 59 2.09 -12.38 6.17
N ILE A 60 2.23 -11.08 6.41
CA ILE A 60 1.95 -10.03 5.44
C ILE A 60 3.21 -9.18 5.32
N ILE A 61 3.72 -9.06 4.10
CA ILE A 61 4.85 -8.19 3.76
C ILE A 61 4.29 -7.05 2.92
N VAL A 62 4.57 -5.82 3.32
CA VAL A 62 4.21 -4.61 2.56
C VAL A 62 5.49 -4.01 1.99
N ARG A 63 5.48 -3.71 0.68
CA ARG A 63 6.60 -3.16 -0.07
C ARG A 63 6.15 -1.88 -0.75
N ASP A 64 6.80 -0.77 -0.42
CA ASP A 64 6.67 0.48 -1.17
C ASP A 64 7.33 0.30 -2.54
N ALA A 65 6.50 0.14 -3.57
CA ALA A 65 6.90 -0.21 -4.92
C ALA A 65 7.30 0.99 -5.77
N HIS A 66 6.98 2.20 -5.30
CA HIS A 66 7.08 3.41 -6.09
C HIS A 66 8.46 4.07 -6.00
N GLY A 67 9.09 4.30 -7.15
CA GLY A 67 10.31 5.09 -7.28
C GLY A 67 11.37 4.78 -6.22
N SER A 68 11.64 5.75 -5.33
CA SER A 68 12.65 5.63 -4.26
C SER A 68 12.20 4.83 -3.03
N ALA A 69 10.99 4.29 -3.01
CA ALA A 69 10.40 3.54 -1.90
C ALA A 69 10.33 4.33 -0.57
N ARG A 70 9.96 5.62 -0.65
CA ARG A 70 9.90 6.56 0.49
C ARG A 70 8.54 7.24 0.64
N ASN A 71 7.49 6.59 0.17
CA ASN A 71 6.12 7.10 0.11
C ASN A 71 5.30 6.58 1.28
N LEU A 72 5.38 5.29 1.60
CA LEU A 72 4.71 4.72 2.77
C LEU A 72 5.19 5.38 4.07
N LEU A 73 4.24 5.58 4.97
CA LEU A 73 4.45 6.25 6.23
C LEU A 73 4.85 5.20 7.30
N PRO A 74 5.83 5.52 8.17
CA PRO A 74 6.26 4.64 9.26
C PRO A 74 5.22 4.52 10.39
#